data_AF-A0A0P0WW62-F1
#
_entry.id   AF-A0A0P0WW62-F1
#
_cell.length_a   1.000
_cell.length_b   1.000
_cell.length_c   1.000
_cell.angle_alpha   90.00
_cell.angle_beta   90.00
_cell.angle_gamma   90.00
#
_symmetry.space_group_name_H-M   'P 1'
#
loop_
_entity.id
_entity.type
_entity.pdbx_description
1 polymer ?
#
loop_
_entity_poly.entity_id
_entity_poly.type
_entity_poly.pdbx_seq_one_letter_code
_entity_poly.pdbx_strand_id
1 'polypeptide(L)'
;MAKALLAVVVVAVAAVLELGLVGANFQDQCDITWEPQNAKMTEGGDHLTLSLVSNSSGCMLRTKKQFIYGSVSTRIQLVKGNSAGTVTTYYVRT
;
A
#
# COMPACT_ATOMS: atom_id res chain seq x y z
N MET A 1 34.20 -22.32 20.05
CA MET A 1 32.91 -23.02 20.20
C MET A 1 31.77 -22.08 20.62
N ALA A 2 31.76 -21.52 21.84
CA ALA A 2 30.64 -20.68 22.32
C ALA A 2 30.32 -19.44 21.44
N LYS A 3 31.33 -18.69 20.98
CA LYS A 3 31.11 -17.52 20.10
C LYS A 3 30.47 -17.89 18.76
N ALA A 4 30.86 -19.02 18.17
CA ALA A 4 30.29 -19.50 16.91
C ALA A 4 28.83 -19.91 17.09
N LEU A 5 28.51 -20.61 18.19
CA LEU A 5 27.13 -20.95 18.52
C LEU A 5 26.27 -19.70 18.74
N LEU A 6 26.79 -18.69 19.45
CA LEU A 6 26.08 -17.42 19.66
C LEU A 6 25.81 -16.70 18.33
N ALA A 7 26.79 -16.64 17.43
CA ALA A 7 26.61 -16.04 16.11
C ALA A 7 25.51 -16.76 15.29
N VAL A 8 25.50 -18.09 15.31
CA VAL A 8 24.46 -18.89 14.64
C VAL A 8 23.07 -18.60 15.21
N VAL A 9 22.94 -18.49 16.54
CA VAL A 9 21.67 -18.17 17.20
C VAL A 9 21.18 -16.77 16.81
N VAL A 10 22.07 -15.76 16.78
CA VAL A 10 21.70 -14.40 16.39
C VAL A 10 21.19 -14.35 14.94
N VAL A 11 21.90 -15.03 14.01
CA VAL A 11 21.47 -15.12 12.61
C VAL A 11 20.13 -15.83 12.47
N ALA A 12 19.91 -16.93 13.21
CA ALA A 12 18.64 -17.65 13.19
C ALA A 12 17.47 -16.78 13.71
N VAL A 13 17.67 -16.02 14.80
CA VAL A 13 16.65 -15.12 15.34
C VAL A 13 16.33 -13.99 14.35
N ALA A 14 17.34 -13.38 13.73
CA ALA A 14 17.14 -12.34 12.72
C ALA A 14 16.34 -12.87 11.51
N ALA A 15 16.66 -14.06 11.01
CA ALA A 15 15.92 -14.70 9.92
C ALA A 15 14.45 -14.99 10.27
N VAL A 16 14.17 -15.40 11.51
CA VAL A 16 12.80 -15.64 11.98
C VAL A 16 12.01 -14.33 12.12
N LEU A 17 12.66 -13.24 12.51
CA LEU A 17 12.02 -11.92 12.61
C LEU A 17 11.54 -11.40 11.26
N GLU A 18 12.29 -11.65 10.17
CA GLU A 18 11.86 -11.25 8.83
C GLU A 18 10.66 -12.04 8.31
N LEU A 19 10.53 -13.32 8.67
CA LEU A 19 9.38 -14.15 8.27
C LEU A 19 8.05 -13.64 8.84
N GLY A 20 8.08 -12.90 9.95
CA GLY A 20 6.89 -12.33 10.58
C GLY A 20 6.45 -10.99 9.96
N LEU A 21 7.30 -10.34 9.16
CA LEU A 21 6.98 -9.08 8.51
C LEU A 21 6.15 -9.34 7.24
N VAL A 22 4.87 -9.66 7.42
CA VAL A 22 3.88 -9.54 6.34
C VAL A 22 3.61 -8.06 6.12
N GLY A 23 4.51 -7.41 5.38
CA GLY A 23 4.35 -6.06 4.89
C GLY A 23 3.60 -6.07 3.56
N ALA A 24 2.48 -5.38 3.49
CA ALA A 24 1.75 -5.13 2.24
C ALA A 24 1.75 -3.62 2.01
N ASN A 25 2.48 -3.19 0.98
CA ASN A 25 2.54 -1.80 0.54
C ASN A 25 1.73 -1.64 -0.77
N PHE A 26 1.36 -0.40 -1.12
CA PHE A 26 0.60 -0.12 -2.33
C PHE A 26 1.40 -0.41 -3.61
N GLN A 27 2.72 -0.22 -3.59
CA GLN A 27 3.58 -0.40 -4.76
C GLN A 27 3.64 -1.86 -5.24
N ASP A 28 3.70 -2.79 -4.30
CA ASP A 28 3.81 -4.22 -4.57
C ASP A 28 2.44 -4.86 -4.80
N GLN A 29 1.40 -4.40 -4.10
CA GLN A 29 0.08 -5.03 -4.14
C GLN A 29 -0.87 -4.43 -5.19
N CYS A 30 -0.63 -3.20 -5.64
CA CYS A 30 -1.57 -2.46 -6.47
C CYS A 30 -0.90 -1.79 -7.69
N ASP A 31 -1.71 -1.52 -8.70
CA ASP A 31 -1.37 -0.75 -9.88
C ASP A 31 -2.18 0.55 -9.92
N ILE A 32 -1.58 1.61 -10.46
CA ILE A 32 -2.32 2.82 -10.84
C ILE A 32 -2.75 2.67 -12.29
N THR A 33 -4.06 2.51 -12.53
CA THR A 33 -4.59 2.10 -13.83
C THR A 33 -5.14 3.25 -14.67
N TRP A 34 -5.17 4.46 -14.11
CA TRP A 34 -5.71 5.66 -14.76
C TRP A 34 -4.93 6.89 -14.29
N GLU A 35 -4.34 7.64 -15.23
CA GLU A 35 -3.56 8.87 -14.99
C GLU A 35 -2.49 8.71 -13.88
N PRO A 36 -1.48 7.82 -14.08
CA PRO A 36 -0.50 7.49 -13.05
C PRO A 36 0.32 8.68 -12.55
N GLN A 37 0.48 9.73 -13.36
CA GLN A 37 1.14 10.97 -12.95
C GLN A 37 0.38 11.73 -11.84
N ASN A 38 -0.90 11.42 -11.61
CA ASN A 38 -1.71 11.99 -10.54
C ASN A 38 -1.59 11.21 -9.21
N ALA A 39 -0.88 10.08 -9.22
CA ALA A 39 -0.63 9.27 -8.04
C ALA A 39 0.82 9.43 -7.58
N LYS A 40 1.02 9.43 -6.26
CA LYS A 40 2.35 9.42 -5.65
C LYS A 40 2.40 8.40 -4.54
N MET A 41 3.33 7.46 -4.66
CA MET A 41 3.69 6.53 -3.60
C MET A 41 4.92 7.08 -2.87
N THR A 42 4.88 7.05 -1.53
CA THR A 42 5.99 7.46 -0.66
C THR A 42 6.27 6.40 0.40
N GLU A 43 7.40 6.51 1.10
CA GLU A 43 7.80 5.57 2.16
C GLU A 43 7.78 4.10 1.69
N GLY A 44 8.46 3.82 0.57
CA GLY A 44 8.52 2.46 0.01
C GLY A 44 7.18 1.91 -0.50
N GLY A 45 6.16 2.76 -0.63
CA GLY A 45 4.82 2.37 -1.05
C GLY A 45 3.81 2.22 0.08
N ASP A 46 4.20 2.45 1.34
CA ASP A 46 3.26 2.38 2.47
C ASP A 46 2.26 3.56 2.50
N HIS A 47 2.62 4.65 1.83
CA HIS A 47 1.79 5.84 1.70
C HIS A 47 1.44 6.09 0.24
N LEU A 48 0.15 6.36 0.00
CA LEU A 48 -0.38 6.69 -1.32
C LEU A 48 -1.13 8.02 -1.27
N THR A 49 -0.81 8.91 -2.21
CA THR A 49 -1.56 10.14 -2.48
C THR A 49 -2.18 10.05 -3.87
N LEU A 50 -3.47 10.31 -3.96
CA LEU A 50 -4.19 10.45 -5.22
C LEU A 50 -4.63 11.90 -5.40
N SER A 51 -4.38 12.46 -6.58
CA SER A 51 -4.68 13.86 -6.86
C SER A 51 -5.75 13.99 -7.95
N LEU A 52 -6.65 14.95 -7.76
CA LEU A 52 -7.56 15.41 -8.79
C LEU A 52 -7.00 16.73 -9.36
N VAL A 53 -6.29 16.66 -10.48
CA VAL A 53 -5.48 17.80 -10.99
C VAL A 53 -6.30 18.74 -11.87
N SER A 54 -7.34 18.22 -12.52
CA SER A 54 -8.27 18.96 -13.39
C SER A 54 -9.67 18.35 -13.33
N ASN A 55 -10.65 19.10 -13.83
CA ASN A 55 -12.06 18.68 -13.93
C ASN A 55 -12.30 17.51 -14.91
N SER A 56 -11.35 17.19 -15.78
CA SER A 56 -11.42 16.06 -16.72
C SER A 56 -10.46 14.92 -16.35
N SER A 57 -9.74 15.04 -15.23
CA SER A 57 -8.79 14.03 -14.77
C SER A 57 -9.29 13.32 -13.52
N GLY A 58 -8.67 12.20 -13.21
CA GLY A 58 -8.88 11.47 -11.96
C GLY A 58 -7.63 10.68 -11.62
N CYS A 59 -7.79 9.72 -10.72
CA CYS A 59 -6.77 8.74 -10.41
C CYS A 59 -7.46 7.47 -9.89
N MET A 60 -6.93 6.30 -10.22
CA MET A 60 -7.44 5.03 -9.73
C MET A 60 -6.32 4.08 -9.35
N LEU A 61 -6.42 3.54 -8.13
CA LEU A 61 -5.63 2.42 -7.64
C LEU A 61 -6.45 1.13 -7.78
N ARG A 62 -5.84 0.04 -8.23
CA ARG A 62 -6.46 -1.29 -8.28
C ARG A 62 -5.50 -2.37 -7.78
N THR A 63 -5.99 -3.34 -7.02
CA THR A 63 -5.17 -4.49 -6.60
C THR A 63 -4.74 -5.32 -7.82
N LYS A 64 -3.49 -5.80 -7.82
CA LYS A 64 -2.97 -6.69 -8.87
C LYS A 64 -3.66 -8.06 -8.86
N LYS A 65 -4.06 -8.51 -7.66
CA LYS A 65 -4.75 -9.77 -7.44
C LYS A 65 -6.26 -9.54 -7.27
N GLN A 66 -7.02 -10.56 -7.66
CA GLN A 66 -8.45 -10.67 -7.38
C GLN A 66 -8.65 -11.60 -6.19
N PHE A 67 -9.72 -11.35 -5.43
CA PHE A 67 -10.03 -12.11 -4.22
C PHE A 67 -11.51 -12.51 -4.25
N ILE A 68 -11.81 -13.74 -3.84
CA ILE A 68 -13.19 -14.23 -3.68
C ILE A 68 -13.68 -14.00 -2.24
N TYR A 69 -12.77 -14.13 -1.27
CA TYR A 69 -13.02 -13.90 0.15
C TYR A 69 -11.83 -13.19 0.77
N GLY A 70 -12.04 -12.49 1.88
CA GLY A 70 -10.97 -11.86 2.65
C GLY A 70 -11.46 -10.66 3.45
N SER A 71 -10.51 -9.94 4.02
CA SER A 71 -10.71 -8.63 4.64
C SER A 71 -9.79 -7.64 3.96
N VAL A 72 -10.28 -6.43 3.69
CA VAL A 72 -9.50 -5.36 3.07
C VAL A 72 -9.64 -4.12 3.93
N SER A 73 -8.53 -3.62 4.46
CA SER A 73 -8.49 -2.43 5.31
C SER A 73 -7.42 -1.47 4.82
N THR A 74 -7.67 -0.17 4.98
CA THR A 74 -6.75 0.91 4.63
C THR A 74 -7.09 2.13 5.48
N ARG A 75 -6.07 2.90 5.85
CA ARG A 75 -6.27 4.24 6.45
C ARG A 75 -6.42 5.26 5.34
N ILE A 76 -7.51 6.02 5.37
CA ILE A 76 -7.81 7.04 4.36
C ILE A 76 -7.86 8.40 5.03
N GLN A 77 -7.07 9.34 4.51
CA GLN A 77 -7.19 10.75 4.85
C GLN A 77 -7.86 11.49 3.68
N LEU A 78 -8.96 12.18 3.96
CA LEU A 78 -9.71 12.93 2.95
C LEU A 78 -9.06 14.29 2.64
N VAL A 79 -9.47 14.86 1.50
CA VAL A 79 -9.05 16.19 1.04
C VAL A 79 -9.47 17.26 2.06
N LYS A 80 -8.55 18.17 2.39
CA LYS A 80 -8.80 19.28 3.32
C LYS A 80 -9.43 20.46 2.59
N GLY A 81 -10.20 21.28 3.30
CA GLY A 81 -10.79 22.50 2.77
C GLY A 81 -12.01 22.23 1.87
N ASN A 82 -12.24 23.09 0.88
CA ASN A 82 -13.37 22.94 -0.04
C ASN A 82 -13.19 21.72 -0.94
N SER A 83 -14.02 20.70 -0.71
CA SER A 83 -14.04 19.45 -1.46
C SER A 83 -15.40 19.21 -2.14
N ALA A 84 -16.18 20.28 -2.36
CA ALA A 84 -17.51 20.18 -2.96
C ALA A 84 -17.45 19.50 -4.33
N GLY A 85 -18.34 18.52 -4.55
CA GLY A 85 -18.40 17.75 -5.80
C GLY A 85 -17.31 16.69 -5.96
N THR A 86 -16.37 16.56 -5.02
CA THR A 86 -15.36 15.49 -5.06
C THR A 86 -15.88 14.22 -4.39
N VAL A 87 -15.47 13.07 -4.92
CA VAL A 87 -15.78 11.76 -4.33
C VAL A 87 -14.49 10.97 -4.21
N THR A 88 -14.15 10.56 -2.99
CA THR A 88 -13.09 9.57 -2.73
C THR A 88 -13.76 8.23 -2.50
N THR A 89 -13.38 7.21 -3.27
CA THR A 89 -14.01 5.87 -3.18
C THR A 89 -13.01 4.81 -2.79
N TYR A 90 -13.48 3.85 -1.99
CA TYR A 90 -12.77 2.63 -1.63
C TYR A 90 -13.81 1.51 -1.64
N TYR A 91 -13.71 0.61 -2.62
CA TYR A 91 -14.75 -0.37 -2.90
C TYR A 91 -14.17 -1.66 -3.46
N VAL A 92 -14.97 -2.72 -3.37
CA VAL A 92 -14.73 -3.99 -4.05
C VAL A 92 -15.72 -4.10 -5.21
N ARG A 93 -15.26 -4.61 -6.35
CA ARG A 93 -16.11 -4.89 -7.52
C ARG A 93 -15.95 -6.35 -7.91
N THR A 94 -17.09 -7.04 -8.02
CA THR A 94 -17.25 -8.35 -8.66
C THR A 94 -17.35 -8.24 -10.17
#